data_AF-A0A3D5JCT8-F1
#
_entry.id   AF-A0A3D5JCT8-F1
#
_cell.length_a   1.000
_cell.length_b   1.000
_cell.length_c   1.000
_cell.angle_alpha   90.00
_cell.angle_beta   90.00
_cell.angle_gamma   90.00
#
_symmetry.space_group_name_H-M   'P 1'
#
loop_
_entity.id
_entity.type
_entity.pdbx_description
1 polymer ?
#
loop_
_entity_poly.entity_id
_entity_poly.type
_entity_poly.pdbx_seq_one_letter_code
_entity_poly.pdbx_strand_id
1 'polypeptide(L)'
;YLNFLRDIQAKARDGLNPEELHEGLEQVDISWNRLTNQLRPDAAQLLADLKPDQVDELRNVFREENEEIAERLDKTIEEREEKLREQRQERLEEWFGDWSPEQLRALEGIWQKTQHVVDATQFRLERRERSQAELFNFLKLQPDQEQAEKWLIAWQRNFQAKDQQNDWRGRYQARILAIDQILTAQQREHGLAKLEEYAVEIEKIIAEN
;
A
#
# COMPACT_ATOMS: atom_id res chain seq x y z
N TYR A 1 -7.85 14.82 -1.60
CA TYR A 1 -6.54 14.27 -1.21
C TYR A 1 -5.66 15.34 -0.59
N LEU A 2 -5.49 16.50 -1.25
CA LEU A 2 -4.76 17.65 -0.67
C LEU A 2 -5.25 18.09 0.73
N ASN A 3 -6.56 18.28 0.92
CA ASN A 3 -7.12 18.64 2.23
C ASN A 3 -6.82 17.59 3.32
N PHE A 4 -6.72 16.32 2.93
CA PHE A 4 -6.39 15.24 3.86
C PHE A 4 -4.92 15.31 4.30
N LEU A 5 -3.98 15.56 3.37
CA LEU A 5 -2.57 15.74 3.71
C LEU A 5 -2.37 16.92 4.65
N ARG A 6 -3.06 18.05 4.40
CA ARG A 6 -3.01 19.23 5.26
C ARG A 6 -3.62 18.99 6.65
N ASP A 7 -4.71 18.21 6.73
CA ASP A 7 -5.33 17.84 8.01
C ASP A 7 -4.39 16.96 8.85
N ILE A 8 -3.79 15.93 8.25
CA ILE A 8 -2.79 15.10 8.93
C ILE A 8 -1.58 15.95 9.35
N GLN A 9 -1.09 16.83 8.48
CA GLN A 9 0.04 17.69 8.81
C GLN A 9 -0.28 18.60 10.00
N ALA A 10 -1.51 19.11 10.13
CA ALA A 10 -1.92 19.91 11.27
C ALA A 10 -1.98 19.08 12.56
N LYS A 11 -2.60 17.89 12.51
CA LYS A 11 -2.78 16.97 13.65
C LYS A 11 -1.48 16.32 14.11
N ALA A 12 -0.53 16.08 13.21
CA ALA A 12 0.74 15.43 13.55
C ALA A 12 1.77 16.36 14.20
N ARG A 13 1.48 17.67 14.40
CA ARG A 13 2.45 18.65 14.91
C ARG A 13 2.87 18.41 16.35
N ASP A 14 1.95 18.00 17.20
CA ASP A 14 2.14 17.72 18.62
C ASP A 14 2.14 16.21 18.94
N GLY A 15 2.18 15.38 17.90
CA GLY A 15 2.08 13.93 17.98
C GLY A 15 0.66 13.45 17.69
N LEU A 16 0.52 12.26 17.14
CA LEU A 16 -0.78 11.71 16.74
C LEU A 16 -1.44 10.99 17.90
N ASN A 17 -2.72 11.26 18.13
CA ASN A 17 -3.54 10.44 19.00
C ASN A 17 -4.29 9.33 18.23
N PRO A 18 -4.82 8.30 18.93
CA PRO A 18 -5.51 7.19 18.26
C PRO A 18 -6.74 7.59 17.44
N GLU A 19 -7.50 8.57 17.89
CA GLU A 19 -8.71 9.06 17.22
C GLU A 19 -8.36 9.80 15.93
N GLU A 20 -7.38 10.71 15.98
CA GLU A 20 -6.89 11.44 14.81
C GLU A 20 -6.34 10.51 13.72
N LEU A 21 -5.58 9.48 14.13
CA LEU A 21 -5.06 8.49 13.20
C LEU A 21 -6.20 7.62 12.62
N HIS A 22 -7.21 7.29 13.43
CA HIS A 22 -8.36 6.53 12.98
C HIS A 22 -9.16 7.31 11.92
N GLU A 23 -9.55 8.55 12.23
CA GLU A 23 -10.24 9.46 11.31
C GLU A 23 -9.44 9.66 10.02
N GLY A 24 -8.13 9.88 10.13
CA GLY A 24 -7.25 10.04 8.98
C GLY A 24 -7.32 8.82 8.05
N LEU A 25 -7.19 7.61 8.60
CA LEU A 25 -7.26 6.39 7.80
C LEU A 25 -8.66 6.15 7.19
N GLU A 26 -9.74 6.51 7.89
CA GLU A 26 -11.09 6.47 7.30
C GLU A 26 -11.21 7.44 6.12
N GLN A 27 -10.64 8.63 6.22
CA GLN A 27 -10.63 9.62 5.15
C GLN A 27 -9.83 9.15 3.92
N VAL A 28 -8.76 8.38 4.12
CA VAL A 28 -8.03 7.68 3.04
C VAL A 28 -8.96 6.69 2.35
N ASP A 29 -9.65 5.83 3.10
CA ASP A 29 -10.53 4.81 2.53
C ASP A 29 -11.67 5.42 1.72
N ILE A 30 -12.30 6.47 2.25
CA ILE A 30 -13.36 7.22 1.55
C ILE A 30 -12.80 7.81 0.24
N SER A 31 -11.61 8.41 0.30
CA SER A 31 -10.96 9.00 -0.86
C SER A 31 -10.61 7.95 -1.93
N TRP A 32 -10.07 6.81 -1.51
CA TRP A 32 -9.74 5.67 -2.36
C TRP A 32 -10.99 5.07 -3.03
N ASN A 33 -12.06 4.88 -2.26
CA ASN A 33 -13.33 4.39 -2.78
C ASN A 33 -13.93 5.34 -3.81
N ARG A 34 -13.87 6.65 -3.56
CA ARG A 34 -14.32 7.65 -4.54
C ARG A 34 -13.48 7.62 -5.82
N LEU A 35 -12.15 7.59 -5.70
CA LEU A 35 -11.24 7.54 -6.84
C LEU A 35 -11.47 6.30 -7.70
N THR A 36 -11.52 5.13 -7.06
CA THR A 36 -11.78 3.85 -7.75
C THR A 36 -13.15 3.80 -8.40
N ASN A 37 -14.19 4.37 -7.77
CA ASN A 37 -15.52 4.51 -8.38
C ASN A 37 -15.48 5.40 -9.64
N GLN A 38 -14.73 6.51 -9.58
CA GLN A 38 -14.62 7.47 -10.68
C GLN A 38 -13.84 6.89 -11.87
N LEU A 39 -12.74 6.16 -11.60
CA LEU A 39 -11.90 5.55 -12.63
C LEU A 39 -12.48 4.25 -13.21
N ARG A 40 -13.52 3.69 -12.59
CA ARG A 40 -14.05 2.38 -12.97
C ARG A 40 -14.52 2.31 -14.43
N PRO A 41 -15.30 3.27 -14.97
CA PRO A 41 -15.78 3.18 -16.36
C PRO A 41 -14.62 3.15 -17.37
N ASP A 42 -13.59 3.95 -17.13
CA ASP A 42 -12.39 4.02 -17.99
C ASP A 42 -11.57 2.74 -17.89
N ALA A 43 -11.39 2.21 -16.67
CA ALA A 43 -10.74 0.92 -16.47
C ALA A 43 -11.53 -0.23 -17.12
N ALA A 44 -12.87 -0.21 -17.04
CA ALA A 44 -13.72 -1.20 -17.69
C ALA A 44 -13.60 -1.14 -19.22
N GLN A 45 -13.57 0.07 -19.79
CA GLN A 45 -13.34 0.26 -21.22
C GLN A 45 -11.98 -0.27 -21.64
N LEU A 46 -10.92 0.08 -20.89
CA LEU A 46 -9.57 -0.42 -21.15
C LEU A 46 -9.53 -1.96 -21.18
N LEU A 47 -10.17 -2.63 -20.22
CA LEU A 47 -10.22 -4.09 -20.18
C LEU A 47 -11.01 -4.69 -21.34
N ALA A 48 -12.09 -4.04 -21.77
CA ALA A 48 -12.91 -4.48 -22.91
C ALA A 48 -12.19 -4.30 -24.26
N ASP A 49 -11.32 -3.30 -24.36
CA ASP A 49 -10.55 -3.00 -25.58
C ASP A 49 -9.28 -3.86 -25.73
N LEU A 50 -8.91 -4.65 -24.72
CA LEU A 50 -7.74 -5.53 -24.79
C LEU A 50 -7.92 -6.60 -25.87
N LYS A 51 -7.02 -6.57 -26.85
CA LYS A 51 -6.93 -7.61 -27.88
C LYS A 51 -6.27 -8.87 -27.32
N PRO A 52 -6.55 -10.06 -27.89
CA PRO A 52 -5.94 -11.31 -27.46
C PRO A 52 -4.41 -11.24 -27.30
N ASP A 53 -3.72 -10.69 -28.30
CA ASP A 53 -2.25 -10.54 -28.25
C ASP A 53 -1.77 -9.63 -27.10
N GLN A 54 -2.55 -8.60 -26.75
CA GLN A 54 -2.24 -7.71 -25.62
C GLN A 54 -2.50 -8.39 -24.27
N VAL A 55 -3.50 -9.27 -24.20
CA VAL A 55 -3.76 -10.09 -23.00
C VAL A 55 -2.62 -11.08 -22.78
N ASP A 56 -2.09 -11.68 -23.83
CA ASP A 56 -0.95 -12.60 -23.74
C ASP A 56 0.35 -11.86 -23.37
N GLU A 57 0.58 -10.65 -23.90
CA GLU A 57 1.70 -9.81 -23.48
C GLU A 57 1.61 -9.42 -22.00
N LEU A 58 0.44 -8.96 -21.55
CA LEU A 58 0.20 -8.65 -20.14
C LEU A 58 0.44 -9.87 -19.25
N ARG A 59 0.10 -11.07 -19.72
CA ARG A 59 0.40 -12.32 -18.99
C ARG A 59 1.90 -12.58 -18.88
N ASN A 60 2.68 -12.29 -19.93
CA ASN A 60 4.13 -12.44 -19.87
C ASN A 60 4.74 -11.48 -18.84
N VAL A 61 4.35 -10.21 -18.86
CA VAL A 61 4.79 -9.22 -17.85
C VAL A 61 4.48 -9.70 -16.43
N PHE A 62 3.26 -10.18 -16.19
CA PHE A 62 2.86 -10.67 -14.87
C PHE A 62 3.62 -11.93 -14.45
N ARG A 63 4.01 -12.79 -15.40
CA ARG A 63 4.83 -13.97 -15.13
C ARG A 63 6.26 -13.55 -14.73
N GLU A 64 6.87 -12.62 -15.46
CA GLU A 64 8.20 -12.10 -15.15
C GLU A 64 8.23 -11.48 -13.74
N GLU A 65 7.24 -10.65 -13.39
CA GLU A 65 7.12 -10.09 -12.04
C GLU A 65 6.94 -11.17 -10.96
N ASN A 66 6.26 -12.28 -11.27
CA ASN A 66 6.10 -13.40 -10.34
C ASN A 66 7.41 -14.19 -10.19
N GLU A 67 8.17 -14.35 -11.26
CA GLU A 67 9.51 -14.98 -11.25
C GLU A 67 10.45 -14.18 -10.35
N GLU A 68 10.46 -12.85 -10.41
CA GLU A 68 11.24 -12.00 -9.49
C GLU A 68 10.85 -12.18 -8.00
N ILE A 69 9.59 -12.53 -7.72
CA ILE A 69 9.14 -12.85 -6.36
C ILE A 69 9.55 -14.27 -6.00
N ALA A 70 9.47 -15.21 -6.94
CA ALA A 70 9.87 -16.59 -6.76
C ALA A 70 11.37 -16.73 -6.48
N GLU A 71 12.22 -15.98 -7.18
CA GLU A 71 13.68 -15.92 -6.92
C GLU A 71 14.00 -15.46 -5.50
N ARG A 72 13.13 -14.69 -4.85
CA ARG A 72 13.33 -14.33 -3.44
C ARG A 72 13.15 -15.55 -2.54
N LEU A 73 12.35 -16.53 -2.92
CA LEU A 73 12.14 -17.76 -2.15
C LEU A 73 13.37 -18.66 -2.12
N ASP A 74 14.31 -18.47 -3.06
CA ASP A 74 15.61 -19.19 -3.06
C ASP A 74 16.51 -18.73 -1.90
N LYS A 75 16.23 -17.56 -1.32
CA LYS A 75 16.92 -17.04 -0.13
C LYS A 75 16.38 -17.67 1.14
N THR A 76 17.24 -17.75 2.16
CA THR A 76 16.80 -18.21 3.47
C THR A 76 15.76 -17.26 4.08
N ILE A 77 15.02 -17.74 5.08
CA ILE A 77 14.04 -16.90 5.77
C ILE A 77 14.75 -15.72 6.43
N GLU A 78 15.92 -15.96 7.02
CA GLU A 78 16.74 -14.94 7.69
C GLU A 78 17.21 -13.85 6.71
N GLU A 79 17.69 -14.23 5.52
CA GLU A 79 18.09 -13.28 4.49
C GLU A 79 16.93 -12.41 4.01
N ARG A 80 15.73 -12.99 3.89
CA ARG A 80 14.52 -12.25 3.51
C ARG A 80 14.08 -11.31 4.63
N GLU A 81 14.13 -11.75 5.88
CA GLU A 81 13.81 -10.93 7.04
C GLU A 81 14.77 -9.75 7.21
N GLU A 82 16.07 -9.96 6.99
CA GLU A 82 17.09 -8.90 6.96
C GLU A 82 16.76 -7.86 5.89
N LYS A 83 16.56 -8.29 4.64
CA LYS A 83 16.21 -7.38 3.54
C LYS A 83 14.93 -6.60 3.84
N LEU A 84 13.92 -7.24 4.44
CA LEU A 84 12.70 -6.55 4.84
C LEU A 84 12.95 -5.54 5.97
N ARG A 85 13.92 -5.80 6.85
CA ARG A 85 14.33 -4.87 7.93
C ARG A 85 15.03 -3.64 7.34
N GLU A 86 16.02 -3.85 6.47
CA GLU A 86 16.72 -2.78 5.74
C GLU A 86 15.72 -1.88 5.01
N GLN A 87 14.81 -2.45 4.22
CA GLN A 87 13.78 -1.68 3.52
C GLN A 87 12.83 -0.93 4.45
N ARG A 88 12.54 -1.46 5.66
CA ARG A 88 11.73 -0.73 6.64
C ARG A 88 12.50 0.46 7.21
N GLN A 89 13.80 0.28 7.48
CA GLN A 89 14.67 1.32 7.98
C GLN A 89 14.85 2.44 6.95
N GLU A 90 15.19 2.11 5.70
CA GLU A 90 15.34 3.09 4.61
C GLU A 90 14.09 3.96 4.46
N ARG A 91 12.90 3.35 4.48
CA ARG A 91 11.64 4.09 4.43
C ARG A 91 11.44 5.00 5.64
N LEU A 92 11.82 4.56 6.84
CA LEU A 92 11.71 5.42 8.02
C LEU A 92 12.71 6.57 7.98
N GLU A 93 13.91 6.34 7.46
CA GLU A 93 14.94 7.38 7.28
C GLU A 93 14.52 8.41 6.23
N GLU A 94 13.87 7.99 5.14
CA GLU A 94 13.29 8.90 4.15
C GLU A 94 12.24 9.86 4.76
N TRP A 95 11.43 9.35 5.69
CA TRP A 95 10.33 10.11 6.29
C TRP A 95 10.75 10.94 7.50
N PHE A 96 11.71 10.47 8.29
CA PHE A 96 12.01 11.06 9.59
C PHE A 96 13.48 11.47 9.76
N GLY A 97 14.34 11.15 8.79
CA GLY A 97 15.79 11.32 8.91
C GLY A 97 16.45 10.23 9.75
N ASP A 98 17.69 10.49 10.18
CA ASP A 98 18.51 9.52 10.90
C ASP A 98 17.91 9.09 12.25
N TRP A 99 18.14 7.83 12.62
CA TRP A 99 17.66 7.22 13.87
C TRP A 99 18.81 6.94 14.83
N SER A 100 18.65 7.26 16.12
CA SER A 100 19.66 6.93 17.13
C SER A 100 19.71 5.42 17.42
N PRO A 101 20.83 4.89 17.96
CA PRO A 101 20.91 3.49 18.37
C PRO A 101 19.81 3.05 19.35
N GLU A 102 19.37 3.95 20.24
CA GLU A 102 18.28 3.73 21.18
C GLU A 102 16.94 3.60 20.45
N GLN A 103 16.69 4.48 19.47
CA GLN A 103 15.46 4.43 18.69
C GLN A 103 15.42 3.20 17.78
N LEU A 104 16.55 2.80 17.17
CA LEU A 104 16.65 1.57 16.39
C LEU A 104 16.30 0.33 17.23
N ARG A 105 16.78 0.26 18.47
CA ARG A 105 16.38 -0.80 19.42
C ARG A 105 14.89 -0.75 19.76
N ALA A 106 14.32 0.45 19.93
CA ALA A 106 12.89 0.61 20.19
C ALA A 106 12.05 0.17 18.98
N LEU A 107 12.46 0.55 17.77
CA LEU A 107 11.83 0.14 16.51
C LEU A 107 11.78 -1.38 16.37
N GLU A 108 12.89 -2.06 16.65
CA GLU A 108 12.92 -3.53 16.63
C GLU A 108 11.88 -4.14 17.58
N GLY A 109 11.76 -3.60 18.80
CA GLY A 109 10.71 -4.00 19.74
C GLY A 109 9.29 -3.72 19.26
N ILE A 110 9.07 -2.62 18.53
CA ILE A 110 7.77 -2.29 17.90
C ILE A 110 7.45 -3.29 16.79
N TRP A 111 8.43 -3.64 15.96
CA TRP A 111 8.26 -4.61 14.88
C TRP A 111 7.90 -5.99 15.42
N GLN A 112 8.65 -6.49 16.40
CA GLN A 112 8.38 -7.80 17.02
C GLN A 112 6.98 -7.90 17.63
N LYS A 113 6.48 -6.82 18.25
CA LYS A 113 5.13 -6.79 18.85
C LYS A 113 3.99 -6.70 17.83
N THR A 114 4.27 -6.16 16.64
CA THR A 114 3.23 -5.86 15.64
C THR A 114 3.32 -6.74 14.39
N GLN A 115 4.34 -7.58 14.27
CA GLN A 115 4.51 -8.52 13.17
C GLN A 115 3.81 -9.85 13.43
N HIS A 116 3.18 -10.38 12.39
CA HIS A 116 3.08 -11.82 12.19
C HIS A 116 4.38 -12.24 11.50
N VAL A 117 5.42 -12.59 12.27
CA VAL A 117 6.69 -13.07 11.70
C VAL A 117 6.51 -14.51 11.23
N VAL A 118 5.88 -14.66 10.08
CA VAL A 118 6.18 -15.75 9.15
C VAL A 118 6.35 -15.06 7.82
N ASP A 119 7.47 -15.32 7.16
CA ASP A 119 7.70 -14.90 5.80
C ASP A 119 6.50 -15.30 4.92
N ALA A 120 5.68 -14.30 4.58
CA ALA A 120 4.48 -14.47 3.79
C ALA A 120 4.76 -14.42 2.28
N THR A 121 6.02 -14.43 1.84
CA THR A 121 6.40 -14.32 0.41
C THR A 121 5.75 -15.43 -0.40
N GLN A 122 5.80 -16.68 0.08
CA GLN A 122 5.13 -17.82 -0.57
C GLN A 122 3.62 -17.60 -0.65
N PHE A 123 2.98 -17.28 0.47
CA PHE A 123 1.54 -17.04 0.51
C PHE A 123 1.10 -15.86 -0.38
N ARG A 124 1.92 -14.80 -0.45
CA ARG A 124 1.69 -13.64 -1.32
C ARG A 124 1.79 -14.03 -2.79
N LEU A 125 2.79 -14.83 -3.16
CA LEU A 125 2.96 -15.34 -4.53
C LEU A 125 1.74 -16.18 -4.93
N GLU A 126 1.35 -17.16 -4.12
CA GLU A 126 0.18 -18.02 -4.39
C GLU A 126 -1.12 -17.21 -4.53
N ARG A 127 -1.32 -16.22 -3.65
CA ARG A 127 -2.49 -15.32 -3.74
C ARG A 127 -2.46 -14.50 -5.02
N ARG A 128 -1.28 -13.99 -5.41
CA ARG A 128 -1.08 -13.19 -6.63
C ARG A 128 -1.38 -14.03 -7.86
N GLU A 129 -0.77 -15.20 -7.98
CA GLU A 129 -1.00 -16.14 -9.09
C GLU A 129 -2.48 -16.51 -9.22
N ARG A 130 -3.15 -16.82 -8.11
CA ARG A 130 -4.60 -17.12 -8.12
C ARG A 130 -5.42 -15.94 -8.66
N SER A 131 -5.14 -14.75 -8.17
CA SER A 131 -5.89 -13.53 -8.57
C SER A 131 -5.63 -13.17 -10.03
N GLN A 132 -4.40 -13.35 -10.51
CA GLN A 132 -4.02 -13.14 -11.91
C GLN A 132 -4.67 -14.18 -12.83
N ALA A 133 -4.72 -15.45 -12.41
CA ALA A 133 -5.41 -16.50 -13.16
C ALA A 133 -6.91 -16.20 -13.33
N GLU A 134 -7.57 -15.72 -12.27
CA GLU A 134 -8.97 -15.26 -12.31
C GLU A 134 -9.15 -14.12 -13.32
N LEU A 135 -8.27 -13.11 -13.32
CA LEU A 135 -8.29 -12.01 -14.28
C LEU A 135 -8.10 -12.51 -15.73
N PHE A 136 -7.10 -13.35 -15.98
CA PHE A 136 -6.82 -13.81 -17.34
C PHE A 136 -7.89 -14.76 -17.88
N ASN A 137 -8.52 -15.57 -17.02
CA ASN A 137 -9.67 -16.38 -17.42
C ASN A 137 -10.85 -15.49 -17.80
N PHE A 138 -11.06 -14.37 -17.11
CA PHE A 138 -12.06 -13.38 -17.47
C PHE A 138 -11.73 -12.69 -18.80
N LEU A 139 -10.52 -12.18 -18.99
CA LEU A 139 -10.11 -11.47 -20.21
C LEU A 139 -10.15 -12.36 -21.47
N LYS A 140 -9.88 -13.67 -21.33
CA LYS A 140 -10.01 -14.65 -22.42
C LYS A 140 -11.42 -14.74 -23.00
N LEU A 141 -12.44 -14.35 -22.24
CA LEU A 141 -13.84 -14.33 -22.71
C LEU A 141 -14.13 -13.12 -23.60
N GLN A 142 -13.18 -12.20 -23.76
CA GLN A 142 -13.33 -10.93 -24.48
C GLN A 142 -14.56 -10.16 -23.98
N PRO A 143 -14.56 -9.78 -22.68
CA PRO A 143 -15.71 -9.15 -22.07
C PRO A 143 -16.00 -7.80 -22.72
N ASP A 144 -17.28 -7.49 -22.85
CA ASP A 144 -17.69 -6.11 -23.13
C ASP A 144 -17.47 -5.20 -21.89
N GLN A 145 -17.63 -3.89 -22.07
CA GLN A 145 -17.43 -2.92 -21.01
C GLN A 145 -18.34 -3.17 -19.79
N GLU A 146 -19.60 -3.58 -19.99
CA GLU A 146 -20.54 -3.83 -18.90
C GLU A 146 -20.10 -5.03 -18.06
N GLN A 147 -19.63 -6.09 -18.72
CA GLN A 147 -19.06 -7.27 -18.07
C GLN A 147 -17.79 -6.92 -17.30
N ALA A 148 -16.90 -6.11 -17.89
CA ALA A 148 -15.68 -5.64 -17.25
C ALA A 148 -15.98 -4.77 -16.01
N GLU A 149 -16.96 -3.88 -16.09
CA GLU A 149 -17.37 -3.06 -14.96
C GLU A 149 -17.92 -3.92 -13.80
N LYS A 150 -18.79 -4.89 -14.11
CA LYS A 150 -19.32 -5.83 -13.12
C LYS A 150 -18.20 -6.64 -12.46
N TRP A 151 -17.22 -7.10 -13.25
CA TRP A 151 -16.05 -7.82 -12.74
C TRP A 151 -15.23 -6.94 -11.79
N LEU A 152 -14.96 -5.67 -12.16
CA LEU A 152 -14.23 -4.72 -11.31
C LEU A 152 -14.95 -4.44 -9.98
N ILE A 153 -16.29 -4.31 -10.00
CA ILE A 153 -17.09 -4.15 -8.77
C ILE A 153 -16.94 -5.38 -7.86
N ALA A 154 -17.06 -6.58 -8.43
CA ALA A 154 -16.94 -7.83 -7.67
C ALA A 154 -15.52 -7.99 -7.10
N TRP A 155 -14.50 -7.68 -7.90
CA TRP A 155 -13.10 -7.70 -7.50
C TRP A 155 -12.82 -6.73 -6.35
N GLN A 156 -13.30 -5.48 -6.44
CA GLN A 156 -13.16 -4.47 -5.39
C GLN A 156 -13.82 -4.92 -4.07
N ARG A 157 -15.03 -5.48 -4.13
CA ARG A 157 -15.73 -6.00 -2.94
C ARG A 157 -14.97 -7.16 -2.28
N ASN A 158 -14.47 -8.09 -3.09
CA ASN A 158 -13.67 -9.22 -2.59
C ASN A 158 -12.36 -8.76 -1.95
N PHE A 159 -11.73 -7.73 -2.50
CA PHE A 159 -10.55 -7.12 -1.90
C PHE A 159 -10.87 -6.52 -0.53
N GLN A 160 -11.92 -5.70 -0.42
CA GLN A 160 -12.36 -5.09 0.84
C GLN A 160 -12.79 -6.12 1.91
N ALA A 161 -13.48 -7.19 1.51
CA ALA A 161 -13.91 -8.23 2.45
C ALA A 161 -12.71 -8.99 3.05
N LYS A 162 -11.67 -9.28 2.24
CA LYS A 162 -10.43 -9.90 2.73
C LYS A 162 -9.65 -8.97 3.65
N ASP A 163 -9.75 -7.67 3.42
CA ASP A 163 -9.12 -6.65 4.23
C ASP A 163 -9.75 -6.57 5.64
N GLN A 164 -11.09 -6.59 5.72
CA GLN A 164 -11.85 -6.57 6.99
C GLN A 164 -11.66 -7.82 7.86
N GLN A 165 -11.34 -8.97 7.25
CA GLN A 165 -11.12 -10.23 7.99
C GLN A 165 -9.79 -10.28 8.73
N ASN A 166 -8.88 -9.33 8.49
CA ASN A 166 -7.58 -9.30 9.13
C ASN A 166 -7.46 -8.06 10.01
N ASP A 167 -7.00 -8.21 11.26
CA ASP A 167 -6.71 -7.10 12.18
C ASP A 167 -5.42 -6.32 11.78
N TRP A 168 -5.12 -6.24 10.47
CA TRP A 168 -3.96 -5.53 9.98
C TRP A 168 -4.05 -4.04 10.28
N ARG A 169 -5.26 -3.47 10.23
CA ARG A 169 -5.51 -2.04 10.46
C ARG A 169 -5.19 -1.64 11.90
N GLY A 170 -5.69 -2.39 12.89
CA GLY A 170 -5.40 -2.14 14.30
C GLY A 170 -3.91 -2.21 14.61
N ARG A 171 -3.21 -3.22 14.07
CA ARG A 171 -1.75 -3.35 14.21
C ARG A 171 -0.97 -2.23 13.51
N TYR A 172 -1.43 -1.80 12.33
CA TYR A 172 -0.83 -0.70 11.60
C TYR A 172 -0.97 0.62 12.37
N GLN A 173 -2.15 0.89 12.93
CA GLN A 173 -2.40 2.05 13.80
C GLN A 173 -1.51 2.02 15.04
N ALA A 174 -1.51 0.90 15.79
CA ALA A 174 -0.69 0.74 17.00
C ALA A 174 0.81 0.98 16.72
N ARG A 175 1.29 0.53 15.56
CA ARG A 175 2.66 0.73 15.12
C ARG A 175 2.97 2.19 14.81
N ILE A 176 2.12 2.90 14.07
CA ILE A 176 2.33 4.32 13.78
C ILE A 176 2.41 5.11 15.07
N LEU A 177 1.48 4.87 16.00
CA LEU A 177 1.47 5.54 17.31
C LEU A 177 2.74 5.24 18.13
N ALA A 178 3.20 3.99 18.13
CA ALA A 178 4.42 3.62 18.83
C ALA A 178 5.67 4.25 18.21
N ILE A 179 5.70 4.43 16.88
CA ILE A 179 6.79 5.12 16.19
C ILE A 179 6.75 6.61 16.52
N ASP A 180 5.58 7.27 16.47
CA ASP A 180 5.45 8.70 16.78
C ASP A 180 5.94 9.04 18.21
N GLN A 181 5.71 8.14 19.18
CA GLN A 181 6.15 8.31 20.56
C GLN A 181 7.67 8.37 20.74
N ILE A 182 8.44 7.77 19.82
CA ILE A 182 9.90 7.76 19.89
C ILE A 182 10.55 8.82 19.00
N LEU A 183 9.77 9.58 18.23
CA LEU A 183 10.28 10.66 17.39
C LEU A 183 10.75 11.85 18.23
N THR A 184 11.89 12.42 17.85
CA THR A 184 12.32 13.74 18.32
C THR A 184 11.52 14.86 17.65
N ALA A 185 11.57 16.06 18.21
CA ALA A 185 10.94 17.24 17.59
C ALA A 185 11.49 17.50 16.17
N GLN A 186 12.79 17.31 15.95
CA GLN A 186 13.42 17.49 14.65
C GLN A 186 12.95 16.44 13.63
N GLN A 187 12.87 15.17 14.02
CA GLN A 187 12.37 14.11 13.14
C GLN A 187 10.89 14.31 12.79
N ARG A 188 10.08 14.79 13.74
CA ARG A 188 8.68 15.17 13.49
C ARG A 188 8.59 16.31 12.48
N GLU A 189 9.39 17.37 12.65
CA GLU A 189 9.45 18.48 11.70
C GLU A 189 9.86 18.00 10.29
N HIS A 190 10.81 17.06 10.20
CA HIS A 190 11.20 16.45 8.93
C HIS A 190 10.04 15.72 8.26
N GLY A 191 9.30 14.89 9.01
CA GLY A 191 8.11 14.21 8.49
C GLY A 191 7.00 15.15 8.04
N LEU A 192 6.79 16.26 8.75
CA LEU A 192 5.83 17.30 8.36
C LEU A 192 6.26 18.03 7.08
N ALA A 193 7.55 18.27 6.90
CA ALA A 193 8.10 18.83 5.67
C ALA A 193 7.93 17.87 4.48
N LYS A 194 8.12 16.57 4.69
CA LYS A 194 7.83 15.55 3.68
C LYS A 194 6.36 15.54 3.26
N LEU A 195 5.43 15.66 4.21
CA LEU A 195 4.01 15.80 3.89
C LEU A 195 3.72 17.05 3.04
N GLU A 196 4.41 18.16 3.30
CA GLU A 196 4.31 19.37 2.50
C GLU A 196 4.82 19.18 1.08
N GLU A 197 5.97 18.51 0.91
CA GLU A 197 6.53 18.19 -0.41
C GLU A 197 5.50 17.46 -1.28
N TYR A 198 4.86 16.42 -0.73
CA TYR A 198 3.79 15.70 -1.43
C TYR A 198 2.56 16.57 -1.70
N ALA A 199 2.16 17.43 -0.76
CA ALA A 199 1.02 18.32 -0.96
C ALA A 199 1.26 19.28 -2.14
N VAL A 200 2.45 19.88 -2.20
CA VAL A 200 2.87 20.78 -3.29
C VAL A 200 2.97 20.04 -4.63
N GLU A 201 3.49 18.81 -4.64
CA GLU A 201 3.59 18.02 -5.86
C GLU A 201 2.21 17.68 -6.44
N ILE A 202 1.25 17.34 -5.57
CA ILE A 202 -0.13 17.07 -5.96
C ILE A 202 -0.83 18.34 -6.47
N GLU A 203 -0.58 19.49 -5.85
CA GLU A 203 -1.09 20.77 -6.36
C GLU A 203 -0.61 21.08 -7.77
N LYS A 204 0.66 20.82 -8.08
CA LYS A 204 1.21 20.99 -9.43
C LYS A 204 0.50 20.09 -10.44
N ILE A 205 0.35 18.81 -10.12
CA ILE A 205 -0.35 17.85 -10.98
C ILE A 205 -1.80 18.30 -11.23
N ILE A 206 -2.49 18.85 -10.22
CA ILE A 206 -3.85 19.36 -10.38
C ILE A 206 -3.88 20.63 -11.24
N ALA A 207 -2.88 21.50 -11.14
CA ALA A 207 -2.83 22.75 -11.92
C ALA A 207 -2.47 22.53 -13.40
N GLU A 208 -1.78 21.43 -13.71
CA GLU A 208 -1.35 21.06 -15.07
C GLU A 208 -2.39 20.25 -15.85
N ASN A 209 -3.48 19.80 -15.21
CA ASN A 209 -4.60 19.07 -15.82
C ASN A 209 -5.90 19.88 -15.79
#